data_AF-A0A370BDM7-F1
#
_entry.id   AF-A0A370BDM7-F1
#
_cell.length_a   1.000
_cell.length_b   1.000
_cell.length_c   1.000
_cell.angle_alpha   90.00
_cell.angle_beta   90.00
_cell.angle_gamma   90.00
#
_symmetry.space_group_name_H-M   'P 1'
#
loop_
_entity.id
_entity.type
_entity.pdbx_description
1 polymer ?
#
loop_
_entity_poly.entity_id
_entity_poly.type
_entity_poly.pdbx_seq_one_letter_code
_entity_poly.pdbx_strand_id
1 'polypeptide(L)'
;MNTAAFLAYVDGRRLRWELVLDHCAQTAGKDPRTQLLAVFDALAEWAHAPCDGFRSNAFVNARVALAEPGSVIRAVVTEHKQALRARMLTLAEAAGARDPGLLVDQLLLIFEGAVSTRSLGTVEAPAEMARHTADQLIAAAVAQAPVPRGIARP
;
A
#
# COMPACT_ATOMS: atom_id res chain seq x y z
N MET A 1 -26.42 -8.97 0.76
CA MET A 1 -25.33 -9.94 0.99
C MET A 1 -25.25 -10.21 2.48
N ASN A 2 -25.26 -11.47 2.93
CA ASN A 2 -25.02 -11.79 4.34
C ASN A 2 -23.53 -11.57 4.65
N THR A 3 -23.20 -11.07 5.85
CA THR A 3 -21.85 -10.80 6.37
C THR A 3 -20.84 -11.90 6.02
N ALA A 4 -21.23 -13.17 6.11
CA ALA A 4 -20.34 -14.30 5.78
C ALA A 4 -19.85 -14.29 4.32
N ALA A 5 -20.73 -14.01 3.35
CA ALA A 5 -20.35 -13.95 1.93
C ALA A 5 -19.48 -12.72 1.63
N PHE A 6 -19.70 -11.61 2.34
CA PHE A 6 -18.85 -10.43 2.23
C PHE A 6 -17.45 -10.69 2.82
N LEU A 7 -17.36 -11.33 3.98
CA LEU A 7 -16.07 -11.70 4.60
C LEU A 7 -15.29 -12.67 3.71
N ALA A 8 -15.93 -13.72 3.19
CA ALA A 8 -15.28 -14.64 2.24
C ALA A 8 -14.78 -13.93 0.96
N TYR A 9 -15.53 -12.94 0.46
CA TYR A 9 -15.08 -12.10 -0.65
C TYR A 9 -13.85 -11.26 -0.28
N VAL A 10 -13.85 -10.61 0.88
CA VAL A 10 -12.71 -9.81 1.38
C VAL A 10 -11.48 -10.69 1.54
N ASP A 11 -11.61 -11.88 2.14
CA ASP A 11 -10.52 -12.83 2.28
C ASP A 11 -9.99 -13.33 0.94
N GLY A 12 -10.88 -13.69 0.01
CA GLY A 12 -10.47 -14.10 -1.33
C GLY A 12 -9.73 -12.98 -2.08
N ARG A 13 -10.15 -11.72 -1.90
CA ARG A 13 -9.46 -10.56 -2.48
C ARG A 13 -8.10 -10.34 -1.84
N ARG A 14 -8.00 -10.47 -0.51
CA ARG A 14 -6.74 -10.37 0.25
C ARG A 14 -5.72 -11.40 -0.24
N LEU A 15 -6.11 -12.66 -0.36
CA LEU A 15 -5.23 -13.73 -0.82
C LEU A 15 -4.73 -13.47 -2.25
N ARG A 16 -5.60 -13.03 -3.17
CA ARG A 16 -5.17 -12.68 -4.52
C ARG A 16 -4.18 -11.52 -4.53
N TRP A 17 -4.41 -10.50 -3.68
CA TRP A 17 -3.49 -9.38 -3.55
C TRP A 17 -2.12 -9.84 -3.03
N GLU A 18 -2.09 -10.67 -1.99
CA GLU A 18 -0.86 -11.25 -1.44
C GLU A 18 -0.08 -12.04 -2.50
N LEU A 19 -0.77 -12.84 -3.32
CA LEU A 19 -0.13 -13.57 -4.42
C LEU A 19 0.52 -12.65 -5.46
N VAL A 20 -0.18 -11.59 -5.88
CA VAL A 20 0.38 -10.61 -6.84
C VAL A 20 1.56 -9.87 -6.22
N LEU A 21 1.43 -9.42 -4.97
CA LEU A 21 2.50 -8.72 -4.27
C LEU A 21 3.75 -9.60 -4.11
N ASP A 22 3.57 -10.87 -3.75
CA ASP A 22 4.68 -11.81 -3.63
C ASP A 22 5.32 -12.13 -4.97
N HIS A 23 4.54 -12.24 -6.04
CA HIS A 23 5.06 -12.38 -7.39
C HIS A 23 5.94 -11.19 -7.79
N CYS A 24 5.43 -9.96 -7.67
CA CYS A 24 6.21 -8.76 -8.01
C CYS A 24 7.47 -8.64 -7.13
N ALA A 25 7.36 -8.94 -5.83
CA ALA A 25 8.51 -8.89 -4.91
C ALA A 25 9.59 -9.93 -5.24
N GLN A 26 9.20 -11.13 -5.70
CA GLN A 26 10.14 -12.15 -6.18
C GLN A 26 10.85 -11.68 -7.46
N THR A 27 10.10 -11.12 -8.42
CA THR A 27 10.65 -10.56 -9.66
C THR A 27 11.61 -9.40 -9.40
N ALA A 28 11.33 -8.57 -8.40
CA ALA A 28 12.19 -7.46 -7.98
C ALA A 28 13.55 -7.89 -7.40
N GLY A 29 13.72 -9.17 -7.06
CA GLY A 29 14.97 -9.69 -6.50
C GLY A 29 15.16 -9.30 -5.02
N LYS A 30 16.42 -9.14 -4.58
CA LYS A 30 16.78 -8.99 -3.15
C LYS A 30 17.03 -7.55 -2.70
N ASP A 31 17.03 -6.59 -3.62
CA ASP A 31 17.28 -5.19 -3.29
C ASP A 31 16.05 -4.59 -2.56
N PRO A 32 16.19 -4.10 -1.32
CA PRO A 32 15.05 -3.60 -0.54
C PRO A 32 14.32 -2.42 -1.17
N ARG A 33 15.05 -1.54 -1.87
CA ARG A 33 14.44 -0.42 -2.61
C ARG A 33 13.58 -0.93 -3.76
N THR A 34 14.08 -1.89 -4.53
CA THR A 34 13.34 -2.50 -5.63
C THR A 34 12.12 -3.27 -5.10
N GLN A 35 12.24 -3.95 -3.96
CA GLN A 35 11.09 -4.60 -3.31
C GLN A 35 10.03 -3.61 -2.78
N LEU A 36 10.43 -2.42 -2.32
CA LEU A 36 9.47 -1.36 -1.98
C LEU A 36 8.70 -0.88 -3.22
N LEU A 37 9.39 -0.72 -4.35
CA LEU A 37 8.75 -0.35 -5.62
C LEU A 37 7.83 -1.46 -6.14
N ALA A 38 8.15 -2.72 -5.87
CA ALA A 38 7.33 -3.86 -6.25
C ALA A 38 5.92 -3.83 -5.65
N VAL A 39 5.71 -3.13 -4.53
CA VAL A 39 4.37 -2.88 -3.96
C VAL A 39 3.49 -2.10 -4.94
N PHE A 40 4.08 -1.13 -5.65
CA PHE A 40 3.38 -0.31 -6.62
C PHE A 40 3.28 -1.00 -7.99
N ASP A 41 4.26 -1.84 -8.34
CA ASP A 41 4.16 -2.73 -9.50
C ASP A 41 2.98 -3.70 -9.33
N ALA A 42 2.82 -4.29 -8.15
CA ALA A 42 1.67 -5.12 -7.80
C ALA A 42 0.34 -4.35 -7.90
N LEU A 43 0.32 -3.06 -7.56
CA LEU A 43 -0.86 -2.22 -7.73
C LEU A 43 -1.21 -2.01 -9.22
N ALA A 44 -0.21 -1.85 -10.08
CA ALA A 44 -0.39 -1.74 -11.52
C ALA A 44 -0.90 -3.06 -12.12
N GLU A 45 -0.29 -4.20 -11.77
CA GLU A 45 -0.75 -5.52 -12.20
C GLU A 45 -2.19 -5.78 -11.74
N TRP A 46 -2.50 -5.49 -10.47
CA TRP A 46 -3.86 -5.54 -9.94
C TRP A 46 -4.83 -4.62 -10.68
N ALA A 47 -4.34 -3.49 -11.21
CA ALA A 47 -5.14 -2.55 -11.95
C ALA A 47 -5.52 -3.05 -13.36
N HIS A 48 -4.68 -3.88 -13.97
CA HIS A 48 -4.88 -4.46 -15.30
C HIS A 48 -5.60 -5.81 -15.30
N ALA A 49 -5.66 -6.49 -14.15
CA ALA A 49 -6.38 -7.76 -14.02
C ALA A 49 -7.87 -7.60 -14.44
N PRO A 50 -8.43 -8.57 -15.21
CA PRO A 50 -9.86 -8.58 -15.55
C PRO A 50 -10.68 -8.43 -14.28
N CYS A 51 -11.52 -7.39 -14.25
CA CYS A 51 -12.39 -7.16 -13.10
C CYS A 51 -13.55 -8.16 -13.18
N ASP A 52 -13.34 -9.35 -12.62
CA ASP A 52 -14.36 -10.37 -12.41
C ASP A 52 -15.45 -9.80 -11.50
N GLY A 53 -16.48 -9.21 -12.11
CA GLY A 53 -17.78 -8.95 -11.50
C GLY A 53 -17.78 -8.32 -10.09
N PHE A 54 -17.32 -7.07 -9.96
CA PHE A 54 -17.99 -6.02 -9.16
C PHE A 54 -17.21 -4.70 -9.36
N ARG A 55 -17.52 -3.97 -10.44
CA ARG A 55 -17.01 -2.61 -10.62
C ARG A 55 -17.70 -1.70 -9.60
N SER A 56 -16.89 -1.00 -8.79
CA SER A 56 -17.30 -0.20 -7.62
C SER A 56 -17.94 -1.05 -6.51
N ASN A 57 -17.30 -1.27 -5.37
CA ASN A 57 -17.47 -0.37 -4.26
C ASN A 57 -16.53 -0.74 -3.09
N ALA A 58 -15.26 -1.07 -3.32
CA ALA A 58 -14.38 -1.31 -2.17
C ALA A 58 -14.31 -0.07 -1.26
N PHE A 59 -14.32 1.15 -1.81
CA PHE A 59 -14.27 2.38 -1.01
C PHE A 59 -15.63 2.78 -0.42
N VAL A 60 -16.75 2.64 -1.13
CA VAL A 60 -18.09 2.98 -0.61
C VAL A 60 -18.65 1.85 0.27
N ASN A 61 -18.46 0.56 -0.07
CA ASN A 61 -18.84 -0.55 0.82
C ASN A 61 -17.91 -0.62 2.04
N ALA A 62 -16.61 -0.32 1.91
CA ALA A 62 -15.77 -0.17 3.09
C ALA A 62 -16.17 1.05 3.90
N ARG A 63 -16.49 2.21 3.32
CA ARG A 63 -17.00 3.35 4.12
C ARG A 63 -18.28 3.02 4.88
N VAL A 64 -19.22 2.29 4.27
CA VAL A 64 -20.42 1.78 4.95
C VAL A 64 -20.04 0.77 6.06
N ALA A 65 -19.08 -0.13 5.80
CA ALA A 65 -18.64 -1.13 6.78
C ALA A 65 -17.66 -0.60 7.86
N LEU A 66 -17.01 0.54 7.63
CA LEU A 66 -16.04 1.22 8.52
C LEU A 66 -16.72 2.25 9.43
N ALA A 67 -17.97 2.63 9.10
CA ALA A 67 -18.78 3.58 9.85
C ALA A 67 -19.32 3.01 11.17
N GLU A 68 -19.41 1.68 11.31
CA GLU A 68 -19.84 1.04 12.55
C GLU A 68 -18.64 0.73 13.48
N PRO A 69 -18.59 1.31 14.69
CA PRO A 69 -17.64 0.91 15.72
C PRO A 69 -17.81 -0.59 16.04
N GLY A 70 -16.72 -1.36 16.04
CA GLY A 70 -16.75 -2.80 16.33
C GLY A 70 -17.07 -3.71 15.14
N SER A 71 -17.20 -3.16 13.93
CA SER A 71 -17.38 -3.95 12.71
C SER A 71 -16.21 -4.92 12.47
N VAL A 72 -16.50 -6.22 12.34
CA VAL A 72 -15.53 -7.26 11.97
C VAL A 72 -14.83 -6.92 10.64
N ILE A 73 -15.54 -6.27 9.73
CA ILE A 73 -14.99 -5.84 8.44
C ILE A 73 -13.91 -4.77 8.63
N ARG A 74 -14.14 -3.82 9.53
CA ARG A 74 -13.13 -2.81 9.88
C ARG A 74 -11.88 -3.46 10.44
N ALA A 75 -12.03 -4.48 11.30
CA ALA A 75 -10.89 -5.19 11.88
C ALA A 75 -10.05 -5.87 10.80
N VAL A 76 -10.67 -6.65 9.91
CA VAL A 76 -9.98 -7.36 8.81
C VAL A 76 -9.26 -6.40 7.87
N VAL A 77 -9.91 -5.30 7.47
CA VAL A 77 -9.27 -4.29 6.60
C VAL A 77 -8.10 -3.60 7.30
N THR A 78 -8.24 -3.31 8.60
CA THR A 78 -7.19 -2.66 9.38
C THR A 78 -5.97 -3.57 9.53
N GLU A 79 -6.18 -4.83 9.87
CA GLU A 79 -5.13 -5.85 9.99
C GLU A 79 -4.35 -5.99 8.67
N HIS A 80 -5.05 -6.05 7.55
CA HIS A 80 -4.40 -6.15 6.25
C HIS A 80 -3.49 -4.95 5.92
N LYS A 81 -3.96 -3.73 6.18
CA LYS A 81 -3.15 -2.52 5.98
C LYS A 81 -1.96 -2.44 6.94
N GLN A 82 -2.14 -2.92 8.18
CA GLN A 82 -1.05 -3.02 9.15
C GLN A 82 0.01 -4.05 8.72
N ALA A 83 -0.39 -5.18 8.15
CA ALA A 83 0.53 -6.17 7.60
C ALA A 83 1.36 -5.60 6.43
N LEU A 84 0.71 -4.86 5.51
CA LEU A 84 1.43 -4.17 4.43
C LEU A 84 2.41 -3.14 4.98
N ARG A 85 1.97 -2.32 5.96
CA ARG A 85 2.84 -1.34 6.65
C ARG A 85 4.07 -2.01 7.26
N ALA A 86 3.87 -3.11 7.99
CA ALA A 86 4.96 -3.84 8.64
C ALA A 86 5.97 -4.38 7.62
N ARG A 87 5.49 -4.96 6.51
CA ARG A 87 6.35 -5.42 5.41
C ARG A 87 7.17 -4.28 4.82
N MET A 88 6.56 -3.15 4.51
CA MET A 88 7.26 -1.98 3.95
C MET A 88 8.26 -1.39 4.95
N LEU A 89 7.96 -1.44 6.25
CA LEU A 89 8.87 -0.97 7.29
C LEU A 89 10.16 -1.78 7.33
N THR A 90 10.07 -3.11 7.32
CA THR A 90 11.26 -3.97 7.25
C THR A 90 12.11 -3.67 6.01
N LEU A 91 11.48 -3.40 4.86
CA LEU A 91 12.19 -3.04 3.64
C LEU A 91 12.82 -1.64 3.69
N ALA A 92 12.11 -0.67 4.27
CA ALA A 92 12.61 0.69 4.44
C ALA A 92 13.83 0.74 5.38
N GLU A 93 13.79 -0.05 6.46
CA GLU A 93 14.93 -0.25 7.37
C GLU A 93 16.11 -0.89 6.63
N ALA A 94 15.86 -1.98 5.89
CA ALA A 94 16.90 -2.66 5.11
C ALA A 94 17.47 -1.80 3.97
N ALA A 95 16.68 -0.88 3.42
CA ALA A 95 17.12 0.09 2.41
C ALA A 95 17.99 1.23 3.01
N GLY A 96 18.10 1.31 4.34
CA GLY A 96 18.85 2.37 5.00
C GLY A 96 18.14 3.73 5.01
N ALA A 97 16.81 3.74 4.98
CA ALA A 97 16.05 4.98 5.11
C ALA A 97 16.33 5.64 6.49
N ARG A 98 16.54 6.96 6.51
CA ARG A 98 16.81 7.69 7.77
C ARG A 98 15.67 7.63 8.78
N ASP A 99 14.44 7.72 8.26
CA ASP A 99 13.22 7.60 9.04
C ASP A 99 12.29 6.59 8.32
N PRO A 100 12.49 5.29 8.57
CA PRO A 100 11.71 4.24 7.92
C PRO A 100 10.21 4.38 8.18
N GLY A 101 9.83 4.81 9.39
CA GLY A 101 8.43 5.01 9.76
C GLY A 101 7.76 6.09 8.92
N LEU A 102 8.40 7.27 8.83
CA LEU A 102 7.91 8.36 8.00
C LEU A 102 7.83 7.97 6.52
N LEU A 103 8.88 7.33 5.98
CA LEU A 103 8.88 6.89 4.58
C LEU A 103 7.70 5.94 4.30
N VAL A 104 7.49 4.94 5.16
CA VAL A 104 6.40 3.97 4.97
C VAL A 104 5.04 4.64 5.03
N ASP A 105 4.82 5.56 5.98
CA ASP A 105 3.54 6.25 6.09
C ASP A 105 3.27 7.13 4.85
N GLN A 106 4.30 7.78 4.30
CA GLN A 106 4.19 8.51 3.02
C GLN A 106 3.88 7.58 1.84
N LEU A 107 4.57 6.44 1.75
CA LEU A 107 4.34 5.46 0.69
C LEU A 107 2.92 4.87 0.76
N LEU A 108 2.41 4.57 1.96
CA LEU A 108 1.04 4.12 2.16
C LEU A 108 0.02 5.17 1.77
N LEU A 109 0.25 6.44 2.10
CA LEU A 109 -0.65 7.52 1.68
C LEU A 109 -0.76 7.62 0.15
N ILE A 110 0.35 7.47 -0.57
CA ILE A 110 0.35 7.48 -2.04
C ILE A 110 -0.33 6.22 -2.60
N PHE A 111 -0.07 5.05 -2.01
CA PHE A 111 -0.72 3.80 -2.38
C PHE A 111 -2.25 3.91 -2.28
N GLU A 112 -2.75 4.41 -1.15
CA GLU A 112 -4.18 4.61 -0.92
C GLU A 112 -4.76 5.69 -1.85
N GLY A 113 -3.99 6.74 -2.13
CA GLY A 113 -4.33 7.77 -3.11
C GLY A 113 -4.52 7.19 -4.51
N ALA A 114 -3.64 6.31 -4.96
CA ALA A 114 -3.74 5.64 -6.25
C ALA A 114 -4.94 4.68 -6.32
N VAL A 115 -5.18 3.88 -5.27
CA VAL A 115 -6.36 3.02 -5.18
C VAL A 115 -7.66 3.82 -5.27
N SER A 116 -7.72 4.95 -4.54
CA SER A 116 -8.89 5.83 -4.48
C SER A 116 -9.15 6.53 -5.81
N THR A 117 -8.14 7.21 -6.37
CA THR A 117 -8.27 7.96 -7.63
C THR A 117 -8.53 7.06 -8.83
N ARG A 118 -7.95 5.84 -8.87
CA ARG A 118 -8.32 4.81 -9.85
C ARG A 118 -9.81 4.46 -9.75
N SER A 119 -10.31 4.26 -8.54
CA SER A 119 -11.71 3.87 -8.32
C SER A 119 -12.69 4.95 -8.78
N LEU A 120 -12.28 6.22 -8.71
CA LEU A 120 -13.05 7.37 -9.17
C LEU A 120 -12.82 7.71 -10.65
N GLY A 121 -11.78 7.16 -11.28
CA GLY A 121 -11.37 7.51 -12.64
C GLY A 121 -10.89 8.96 -12.78
N THR A 122 -10.40 9.56 -11.69
CA THR A 122 -10.02 11.00 -11.66
C THR A 122 -8.58 11.26 -12.03
N VAL A 123 -7.74 10.22 -12.03
CA VAL A 123 -6.32 10.27 -12.41
C VAL A 123 -6.06 9.19 -13.43
N GLU A 124 -5.39 9.55 -14.52
CA GLU A 124 -4.89 8.61 -15.52
C GLU A 124 -3.64 7.90 -14.99
N ALA A 125 -3.53 6.59 -15.23
CA ALA A 125 -2.38 5.78 -14.81
C ALA A 125 -1.94 6.01 -13.33
N PRO A 126 -2.87 5.93 -12.35
CA PRO A 126 -2.57 6.30 -10.96
C PRO A 126 -1.57 5.37 -10.29
N ALA A 127 -1.47 4.10 -10.71
CA ALA A 127 -0.51 3.15 -10.16
C ALA A 127 0.92 3.50 -10.60
N GLU A 128 1.08 3.85 -11.88
CA GLU A 128 2.35 4.29 -12.47
C GLU A 128 2.82 5.61 -11.85
N MET A 129 1.90 6.57 -11.67
CA MET A 129 2.19 7.85 -11.00
C MET A 129 2.62 7.64 -9.54
N ALA A 130 1.93 6.75 -8.82
CA ALA A 130 2.29 6.39 -7.45
C ALA A 130 3.67 5.73 -7.36
N ARG A 131 3.97 4.80 -8.27
CA ARG A 131 5.29 4.16 -8.37
C ARG A 131 6.39 5.18 -8.60
N HIS A 132 6.18 6.12 -9.52
CA HIS A 132 7.16 7.18 -9.79
C HIS A 132 7.40 8.06 -8.56
N THR A 133 6.33 8.47 -7.88
CA THR A 133 6.41 9.27 -6.66
C THR A 133 7.11 8.51 -5.53
N ALA A 134 6.83 7.22 -5.39
CA ALA A 134 7.48 6.35 -4.42
C ALA A 134 8.99 6.26 -4.66
N ASP A 135 9.44 6.12 -5.91
CA ASP A 135 10.86 6.08 -6.23
C ASP A 135 11.60 7.36 -5.81
N GLN A 136 10.99 8.52 -6.05
CA GLN A 136 11.52 9.81 -5.61
C GLN A 136 11.63 9.91 -4.08
N LEU A 137 10.60 9.47 -3.35
CA LEU A 137 10.60 9.48 -1.88
C LEU A 137 11.63 8.52 -1.29
N ILE A 138 11.72 7.30 -1.83
CA ILE A 138 12.72 6.31 -1.39
C ILE A 138 14.13 6.84 -1.65
N ALA A 139 14.39 7.38 -2.84
CA ALA A 139 15.68 7.99 -3.17
C ALA A 139 16.02 9.12 -2.19
N ALA A 140 15.07 10.02 -1.90
CA ALA A 140 15.29 11.14 -0.98
C ALA A 140 15.51 10.67 0.48
N ALA A 141 14.83 9.61 0.91
CA ALA A 141 14.93 9.05 2.26
C ALA A 141 16.27 8.34 2.52
N VAL A 142 16.84 7.73 1.48
CA VAL A 142 18.11 6.99 1.53
C VAL A 142 19.33 7.88 1.21
N ALA A 143 19.21 8.85 0.32
CA ALA A 143 20.36 9.65 -0.16
C ALA A 143 20.81 10.77 0.79
N GLN A 144 19.92 11.27 1.64
CA GLN A 144 20.28 12.37 2.53
C GLN A 144 21.09 11.83 3.72
N ALA A 145 22.25 12.42 4.00
CA ALA A 145 23.02 12.16 5.22
C ALA A 145 22.19 12.55 6.47
N PRO A 146 22.52 12.01 7.68
CA PRO A 146 21.90 12.47 8.90
C PRO A 146 22.23 13.96 9.06
N VAL A 147 21.21 14.82 9.09
CA VAL A 147 21.39 16.16 9.65
C VAL A 147 21.62 15.92 11.15
N PRO A 148 22.79 16.25 11.72
CA PRO A 148 22.97 16.15 13.16
C PRO A 148 21.88 17.01 13.79
N ARG A 149 21.06 16.43 14.68
CA ARG A 149 20.15 17.20 15.53
C ARG A 149 21.04 18.08 16.42
N GLY A 150 21.37 19.25 15.92
CA GLY A 150 22.15 20.26 16.60
C GLY A 150 21.40 20.68 17.86
N ILE A 151 21.93 20.22 18.99
CA ILE A 151 22.00 20.84 20.31
C ILE A 151 20.87 21.85 20.61
N ALA A 152 20.06 21.48 21.61
CA ALA A 152 19.14 22.37 22.32
C ALA A 152 19.76 23.76 22.54
N ARG A 153 19.00 24.79 22.23
CA ARG A 153 19.33 26.19 22.53
C ARG A 153 18.52 26.66 23.74
N PRO A 154 19.03 27.69 24.44
CA PRO A 154 19.31 27.71 25.88
C PRO A 154 18.07 27.81 26.78
#